data_AF-A0A630V634-F1
#
_entry.id   AF-A0A630V634-F1
#
_cell.length_a   1.000
_cell.length_b   1.000
_cell.length_c   1.000
_cell.angle_alpha   90.00
_cell.angle_beta   90.00
_cell.angle_gamma   90.00
#
_symmetry.space_group_name_H-M   'P 1'
#
loop_
_entity.id
_entity.type
_entity.pdbx_description
1 polymer ?
#
loop_
_entity_poly.entity_id
_entity_poly.type
_entity_poly.pdbx_seq_one_letter_code
_entity_poly.pdbx_strand_id
1 'polypeptide(L)' 'MTTRLTRWLTALDNFEAKMALLPAVRRYGRLTRATGLVLEATGLQLPLGATCIIERQDGPETKEVESEVVGF' A
#
# COMPACT_ATOMS: atom_id res chain seq x y z
N MET A 1 -15.09 -34.38 14.83
CA MET A 1 -15.56 -33.63 13.63
C MET A 1 -15.54 -32.11 13.81
N THR A 2 -15.00 -31.54 14.89
CA THR A 2 -15.02 -30.08 15.16
C THR A 2 -13.66 -29.38 15.02
N THR A 3 -12.55 -30.13 15.06
CA THR A 3 -11.18 -29.57 15.07
C THR A 3 -10.86 -28.68 13.85
N ARG A 4 -11.37 -29.03 12.67
CA ARG A 4 -11.19 -28.21 11.46
C ARG A 4 -11.92 -26.88 11.59
N LEU A 5 -13.14 -26.90 12.13
CA LEU A 5 -13.98 -25.72 12.28
C LEU A 5 -13.40 -24.77 13.33
N THR A 6 -12.95 -25.31 14.47
CA THR A 6 -12.25 -24.54 15.51
C THR A 6 -10.99 -23.86 14.96
N ARG A 7 -10.17 -24.57 14.18
CA ARG A 7 -8.96 -23.98 13.56
C ARG A 7 -9.29 -22.81 12.62
N TRP A 8 -10.37 -22.93 11.84
CA TRP A 8 -10.80 -21.86 10.94
C TRP A 8 -11.33 -20.63 11.69
N LEU A 9 -12.14 -20.84 12.73
CA LEU A 9 -12.62 -19.74 13.57
C LEU A 9 -11.46 -19.00 14.24
N THR A 10 -10.51 -19.73 14.83
CA THR A 10 -9.31 -19.10 15.42
C THR A 10 -8.47 -18.35 14.39
N ALA A 11 -8.39 -18.83 13.14
CA ALA A 11 -7.69 -18.12 12.08
C ALA A 11 -8.40 -16.80 11.70
N LEU A 12 -9.74 -16.79 11.69
CA LEU A 12 -10.55 -15.59 11.47
C LEU A 12 -10.42 -14.58 12.62
N ASP A 13 -10.55 -15.03 13.87
CA ASP A 13 -10.39 -14.17 15.04
C ASP A 13 -9.02 -13.49 15.07
N ASN A 14 -7.97 -14.25 14.75
CA ASN A 14 -6.61 -13.72 14.63
C ASN A 14 -6.47 -12.70 13.49
N PHE A 15 -7.20 -12.87 12.39
CA PHE A 15 -7.19 -11.93 11.28
C PHE A 15 -7.92 -10.64 11.64
N GLU A 16 -9.09 -10.75 12.27
CA GLU A 16 -9.86 -9.61 12.77
C GLU A 16 -9.05 -8.76 13.77
N ALA A 17 -8.38 -9.42 14.72
CA ALA A 17 -7.48 -8.73 15.66
C ALA A 17 -6.33 -7.99 14.94
N LYS A 18 -5.79 -8.54 13.85
CA LYS A 18 -4.77 -7.86 13.03
C LYS A 18 -5.34 -6.70 12.24
N MET A 19 -6.56 -6.82 11.72
CA MET A 19 -7.23 -5.73 11.01
C MET A 19 -7.43 -4.51 11.91
N ALA A 20 -7.74 -4.71 13.19
CA ALA A 20 -7.89 -3.64 14.17
C ALA A 20 -6.59 -2.85 14.43
N LEU A 21 -5.41 -3.41 14.09
CA LEU A 21 -4.11 -2.74 14.21
C LEU A 21 -3.73 -1.94 12.96
N LEU A 22 -4.48 -2.06 11.86
CA LEU A 22 -4.20 -1.31 10.64
C LEU A 22 -4.52 0.18 10.83
N PRO A 23 -3.74 1.08 10.21
CA PRO A 23 -4.07 2.50 10.22
C PRO A 23 -5.46 2.75 9.63
N ALA A 24 -6.28 3.54 10.32
CA ALA A 24 -7.63 3.91 9.87
C ALA A 24 -7.64 4.82 8.62
N VAL A 25 -6.48 5.31 8.20
CA VAL A 25 -6.31 6.21 7.06
C VAL A 25 -5.16 5.75 6.17
N ARG A 26 -5.32 5.93 4.86
CA ARG A 26 -4.26 5.71 3.87
C ARG A 26 -3.51 7.01 3.65
N ARG A 27 -2.17 6.94 3.67
CA ARG A 27 -1.31 8.10 3.42
C ARG A 27 -1.04 8.22 1.92
N TYR A 28 -1.18 9.43 1.41
CA TYR A 28 -0.95 9.75 0.01
C TYR A 28 0.07 10.87 -0.11
N GLY A 29 0.92 10.78 -1.13
CA GLY A 29 1.78 11.88 -1.56
C GLY A 29 1.32 12.42 -2.92
N ARG A 30 2.00 13.44 -3.40
CA ARG A 30 1.82 13.95 -4.77
C ARG A 30 3.17 14.00 -5.49
N LEU A 31 3.15 13.69 -6.78
CA LEU A 31 4.30 13.91 -7.64
C LEU A 31 4.52 15.41 -7.84
N THR A 32 5.76 15.86 -7.72
CA THR A 32 6.16 17.27 -7.88
C THR A 32 6.97 17.49 -9.14
N ARG A 33 7.74 16.48 -9.57
CA ARG A 33 8.60 16.59 -10.74
C ARG A 33 8.81 15.22 -11.39
N ALA A 34 9.05 15.24 -12.70
CA ALA A 34 9.47 14.07 -13.47
C ALA A 34 10.77 14.38 -14.22
N THR A 35 11.78 13.53 -14.06
CA THR A 35 13.07 13.62 -14.74
C THR A 35 13.49 12.25 -15.26
N GLY A 36 13.24 12.00 -16.55
CA GLY A 36 13.54 10.71 -17.17
C GLY A 36 12.75 9.57 -16.51
N LEU A 37 13.47 8.63 -15.90
CA LEU A 37 12.89 7.47 -15.20
C LEU A 37 12.62 7.73 -13.71
N VAL A 38 13.01 8.89 -13.18
CA VAL A 38 12.87 9.23 -11.76
C VAL A 38 11.75 10.25 -11.57
N LEU A 39 10.96 10.05 -10.52
CA LEU A 39 9.85 10.90 -10.12
C LEU A 39 10.13 11.43 -8.71
N GLU A 40 9.97 12.74 -8.51
CA GLU A 40 10.03 13.37 -7.19
C GLU A 40 8.62 13.43 -6.60
N ALA A 41 8.47 13.08 -5.33
CA ALA A 41 7.20 13.08 -4.62
C ALA A 41 7.32 13.75 -3.26
N THR A 42 6.23 14.38 -2.80
CA THR A 42 6.14 14.99 -1.46
C THR A 42 4.90 14.49 -0.73
N GLY A 43 4.91 14.55 0.61
CA GLY A 43 3.76 14.18 1.43
C GLY A 43 3.68 12.70 1.81
N LEU A 44 4.65 11.89 1.38
CA LEU A 44 4.76 10.49 1.77
C LEU A 44 6.15 10.21 2.34
N GLN A 45 6.21 9.55 3.50
CA GLN A 45 7.46 9.10 4.12
C GLN A 45 7.55 7.59 3.95
N LEU A 46 8.50 7.16 3.13
CA LEU A 46 8.76 5.75 2.84
C LEU A 46 10.25 5.47 3.03
N PRO A 47 10.65 4.25 3.43
CA PRO A 47 12.06 3.88 3.46
C PRO A 47 12.62 3.67 2.05
N LEU A 48 13.95 3.72 1.93
CA LEU A 48 14.66 3.43 0.68
C LEU A 48 14.39 1.96 0.28
N GLY A 49 14.14 1.71 -0.99
CA GLY A 49 13.79 0.39 -1.51
C GLY A 49 12.35 -0.04 -1.23
N ALA A 50 11.52 0.82 -0.61
CA ALA A 50 10.10 0.52 -0.46
C ALA A 50 9.41 0.51 -1.82
N THR A 51 8.55 -0.49 -2.04
CA THR A 51 7.59 -0.47 -3.14
C THR A 51 6.50 0.55 -2.83
N CYS A 52 6.23 1.43 -3.78
CA CYS A 52 5.11 2.36 -3.75
C CYS A 52 4.28 2.25 -5.03
N ILE A 53 3.05 2.74 -4.96
CA ILE A 53 2.13 2.74 -6.10
C ILE A 53 1.89 4.19 -6.50
N ILE A 54 2.05 4.45 -7.79
CA ILE A 54 1.72 5.73 -8.40
C ILE A 54 0.42 5.54 -9.17
N GLU A 55 -0.62 6.24 -8.74
CA GLU A 55 -1.90 6.28 -9.44
C GLU A 55 -1.82 7.25 -10.63
N ARG A 56 -2.09 6.76 -11.84
CA ARG A 56 -2.19 7.54 -13.07
C ARG A 56 -3.63 7.45 -13.59
N GLN A 57 -4.25 8.60 -13.82
CA GLN A 57 -5.52 8.66 -14.53
C GLN A 57 -5.29 8.41 -16.03
N ASP A 58 -6.00 7.43 -16.58
CA ASP A 58 -6.04 7.11 -18.01
C ASP A 58 -7.51 7.15 -18.47
N GLY A 59 -8.01 8.36 -18.70
CA GLY A 59 -9.43 8.61 -18.91
C GLY A 59 -10.26 8.33 -17.64
N PRO A 60 -11.33 7.53 -17.71
CA PRO A 60 -12.14 7.18 -16.53
C PRO A 60 -11.49 6.10 -15.64
N GLU A 61 -10.43 5.43 -16.11
CA GLU A 61 -9.74 4.38 -15.35
C GLU A 61 -8.55 4.94 -14.57
N THR A 62 -8.32 4.40 -13.37
CA THR A 62 -7.10 4.66 -12.60
C THR A 62 -6.17 3.47 -12.77
N LYS A 63 -5.01 3.71 -13.38
CA LYS A 63 -3.95 2.72 -13.51
C LYS A 63 -2.95 2.87 -12.38
N GLU A 64 -2.60 1.75 -11.79
CA GLU A 64 -1.56 1.67 -10.76
C GLU A 64 -0.23 1.32 -11.41
N VAL A 65 0.81 2.09 -11.10
CA VAL A 65 2.18 1.83 -11.55
C VAL A 65 3.02 1.54 -10.30
N GLU A 66 3.54 0.33 -10.21
CA GLU A 66 4.51 -0.02 -9.17
C GLU A 66 5.81 0.75 -9.37
N SER A 67 6.38 1.22 -8.27
CA SER A 67 7.59 2.03 -8.26
C SER A 67 8.40 1.72 -7.01
N GLU A 68 9.69 2.06 -7.05
CA GLU A 68 10.59 1.86 -5.93
C GLU A 68 11.16 3.21 -5.47
N VAL A 69 11.26 3.38 -4.16
CA VAL A 69 11.86 4.58 -3.58
C VAL A 69 13.38 4.49 -3.68
N VAL A 70 13.96 5.27 -4.59
CA VAL A 70 15.41 5.27 -4.89
C VAL A 70 16.20 6.37 -4.17
N GLY A 71 15.53 7.32 -3.50
CA GLY A 71 16.19 8.42 -2.79
C GLY A 71 15.20 9.40 -2.14
N PHE A 72 15.75 10.41 -1.45
CA PHE A 72 15.02 11.48 -0.76
C PHE A 72 15.63 12.85 -1.06
#